data_AF-A0A419SYB8-F1
#
_entry.id   AF-A0A419SYB8-F1
#
_cell.length_a   1.000
_cell.length_b   1.000
_cell.length_c   1.000
_cell.angle_alpha   90.00
_cell.angle_beta   90.00
_cell.angle_gamma   90.00
#
_symmetry.space_group_name_H-M   'P 1'
#
loop_
_entity.id
_entity.type
_entity.pdbx_description
1 polymer ?
#
loop_
_entity_poly.entity_id
_entity_poly.type
_entity_poly.pdbx_seq_one_letter_code
_entity_poly.pdbx_strand_id
1 'polypeptide(L)' 'MIEENNTQKEKVLSIISKFIEVDRKMDFNLIESIMFVKMILELEETFHIEFEDEMLSAFKFSTVDSFIEYVIGKLINKN' A
#
# COMPACT_ATOMS: atom_id res chain seq x y z
N MET A 1 -12.08 -15.55 6.54
CA MET A 1 -12.40 -14.85 5.27
C MET A 1 -12.80 -13.38 5.44
N ILE A 2 -13.99 -12.99 5.94
CA ILE A 2 -14.34 -11.55 6.03
C ILE A 2 -13.55 -10.81 7.13
N GLU A 3 -13.38 -11.43 8.30
CA GLU A 3 -12.66 -10.82 9.43
C GLU A 3 -11.14 -10.69 9.20
N GLU A 4 -10.53 -11.64 8.50
CA GLU A 4 -9.11 -11.58 8.11
C GLU A 4 -8.84 -10.44 7.14
N ASN A 5 -9.71 -10.24 6.15
CA ASN A 5 -9.55 -9.15 5.17
C ASN A 5 -9.67 -7.76 5.83
N ASN A 6 -10.61 -7.61 6.76
CA ASN A 6 -10.72 -6.37 7.54
C ASN A 6 -9.47 -6.12 8.40
N THR A 7 -8.95 -7.17 9.04
CA THR A 7 -7.72 -7.08 9.85
C THR A 7 -6.49 -6.71 9.00
N GLN A 8 -6.36 -7.27 7.80
CA GLN A 8 -5.27 -6.93 6.88
C GLN A 8 -5.38 -5.48 6.39
N LYS A 9 -6.59 -5.03 6.04
CA LYS A 9 -6.82 -3.64 5.61
C LYS A 9 -6.44 -2.62 6.68
N GLU A 10 -6.78 -2.87 7.94
CA GLU A 10 -6.38 -2.02 9.06
C GLU A 10 -4.85 -1.98 9.25
N LYS A 11 -4.17 -3.12 9.08
CA LYS A 11 -2.69 -3.16 9.14
C LYS A 11 -2.04 -2.39 7.99
N VAL A 12 -2.55 -2.54 6.76
CA VAL A 12 -2.07 -1.77 5.59
C VAL A 12 -2.25 -0.27 5.83
N LEU A 13 -3.42 0.15 6.30
CA LEU A 13 -3.70 1.54 6.66
C LEU A 13 -2.75 2.05 7.75
N SER A 14 -2.50 1.25 8.78
CA SER A 14 -1.58 1.61 9.86
C SER A 14 -0.16 1.86 9.33
N ILE A 15 0.34 1.06 8.38
CA ILE A 15 1.66 1.28 7.77
C ILE A 15 1.66 2.55 6.93
N ILE A 16 0.69 2.71 6.03
CA ILE A 16 0.58 3.89 5.15
C ILE A 16 0.55 5.18 5.98
N SER A 17 -0.20 5.18 7.10
CA SER A 17 -0.32 6.35 7.99
C SER A 17 0.98 6.79 8.66
N LYS A 18 2.04 5.97 8.64
CA LYS A 18 3.38 6.36 9.12
C LYS A 18 4.12 7.26 8.13
N PHE A 19 3.76 7.18 6.86
CA PHE A 19 4.45 7.88 5.77
C PHE A 19 3.66 9.07 5.25
N ILE A 20 2.33 8.97 5.22
CA ILE A 20 1.47 10.02 4.67
C ILE A 20 0.27 10.25 5.58
N GLU A 21 -0.24 11.48 5.59
CA GLU A 21 -1.56 11.74 6.14
C GLU A 21 -2.60 11.01 5.28
N VAL A 22 -3.38 10.13 5.90
CA VAL A 22 -4.35 9.29 5.19
C VAL A 22 -5.59 10.12 4.88
N ASP A 23 -5.48 11.02 3.91
CA ASP A 23 -6.64 11.46 3.13
C ASP A 23 -6.78 10.49 1.95
N ARG A 24 -7.85 9.69 1.96
CA ARG A 24 -8.10 8.66 0.95
C ARG A 24 -8.22 9.23 -0.47
N LYS A 25 -8.58 10.51 -0.59
CA LYS A 25 -8.69 11.24 -1.85
C LYS A 25 -7.43 12.01 -2.22
N MET A 26 -6.39 11.95 -1.40
CA MET A 26 -5.10 12.55 -1.71
C MET A 26 -4.59 12.01 -3.04
N ASP A 27 -4.15 12.93 -3.90
CA ASP A 27 -3.42 12.58 -5.10
C ASP A 27 -2.10 11.94 -4.69
N PHE A 28 -2.00 10.64 -4.96
CA PHE A 28 -0.88 9.81 -4.57
C PHE A 28 0.41 10.20 -5.31
N ASN A 29 0.29 10.92 -6.44
CA ASN A 29 1.42 11.49 -7.17
C ASN A 29 2.16 12.57 -6.39
N LEU A 30 1.55 13.14 -5.34
CA LEU A 30 2.17 14.16 -4.49
C LEU A 30 3.10 13.57 -3.43
N ILE A 31 3.15 12.24 -3.31
CA ILE A 31 4.04 11.56 -2.37
C ILE A 31 5.47 11.62 -2.90
N GLU A 32 6.39 12.04 -2.03
CA GLU A 32 7.82 12.01 -2.35
C GLU A 32 8.28 10.58 -2.68
N SER A 33 9.00 10.40 -3.78
CA SER A 33 9.42 9.09 -4.27
C SER A 33 10.20 8.26 -3.24
N ILE A 34 11.03 8.91 -2.42
CA ILE A 34 11.77 8.24 -1.34
C ILE A 34 10.83 7.74 -0.23
N MET A 35 9.79 8.50 0.10
CA MET A 35 8.79 8.08 1.09
C MET A 35 7.97 6.91 0.54
N PHE A 36 7.62 6.95 -0.74
CA PHE A 36 6.92 5.86 -1.40
C PHE A 36 7.73 4.56 -1.37
N VAL A 37 9.01 4.59 -1.73
CA VAL A 37 9.87 3.39 -1.70
C VAL A 37 10.01 2.83 -0.28
N LYS A 38 10.18 3.68 0.75
CA LYS A 38 10.24 3.22 2.14
C LYS A 38 8.95 2.54 2.59
N MET A 39 7.80 3.08 2.18
CA MET A 39 6.49 2.49 2.46
C MET A 39 6.35 1.12 1.79
N ILE A 40 6.81 0.99 0.53
CA ILE A 40 6.81 -0.30 -0.19
C ILE A 40 7.64 -1.34 0.58
N LEU A 41 8.88 -1.00 0.95
CA LEU A 41 9.75 -1.91 1.69
C LEU A 41 9.12 -2.38 3.01
N GLU A 42 8.47 -1.48 3.76
CA GLU A 42 7.80 -1.86 5.01
C GLU A 42 6.61 -2.80 4.77
N LEU A 43 5.87 -2.62 3.67
CA LEU A 43 4.78 -3.52 3.28
C LEU A 43 5.31 -4.90 2.85
N GLU A 44 6.39 -4.95 2.08
CA GLU A 44 7.07 -6.20 1.69
C GLU A 44 7.55 -6.98 2.90
N GLU A 45 8.25 -6.32 3.82
CA GLU A 45 8.77 -6.93 5.04
C GLU A 45 7.64 -7.43 5.95
N THR A 46 6.58 -6.62 6.14
CA THR A 46 5.49 -6.94 7.07
C THR A 46 4.60 -8.08 6.57
N PHE A 47 4.30 -8.09 5.27
CA PHE A 47 3.38 -9.05 4.69
C PHE A 47 4.07 -10.17 3.90
N HIS A 48 5.40 -10.13 3.80
CA HIS A 48 6.23 -11.04 3.01
C HIS A 48 5.74 -11.13 1.55
N ILE A 49 5.39 -9.99 0.95
CA ILE A 49 5.02 -9.86 -0.46
C ILE A 49 6.15 -9.21 -1.25
N GLU A 50 6.09 -9.28 -2.57
CA GLU A 50 7.04 -8.62 -3.48
C GLU A 50 6.25 -7.75 -4.46
N PHE A 51 6.67 -6.50 -4.60
CA PHE A 51 6.17 -5.57 -5.60
C PHE A 51 7.02 -5.71 -6.85
N GLU A 52 6.39 -5.76 -8.02
CA GLU A 52 7.13 -5.70 -9.28
C GLU A 52 7.85 -4.34 -9.42
N ASP A 53 9.03 -4.34 -10.02
CA ASP A 53 9.81 -3.11 -10.28
C ASP A 53 8.98 -2.01 -10.96
N GLU A 54 8.07 -2.39 -11.84
CA GLU A 54 7.16 -1.47 -12.56
C GLU A 54 6.16 -0.76 -11.64
N MET A 55 5.90 -1.32 -10.46
CA MET A 55 5.00 -0.81 -9.43
C MET A 55 5.72 0.05 -8.38
N LEU A 56 7.06 0.20 -8.48
CA LEU A 56 7.88 1.05 -7.59
C LEU A 56 7.78 2.56 -7.93
N SER A 57 6.69 2.97 -8.58
CA SER A 57 6.42 4.37 -8.92
C SER A 57 5.04 4.79 -8.42
N ALA A 58 5.01 5.84 -7.59
CA ALA A 58 3.77 6.43 -7.08
C ALA A 58 2.80 6.85 -8.21
N PHE A 59 3.34 7.16 -9.40
CA PHE A 59 2.54 7.50 -10.59
C PHE A 59 1.63 6.39 -11.10
N LYS A 60 1.81 5.16 -10.64
CA LYS A 60 0.94 4.02 -10.97
C LYS A 60 -0.37 4.03 -10.18
N PHE A 61 -0.45 4.84 -9.12
CA PHE A 61 -1.59 4.90 -8.22
C PHE A 61 -2.16 6.31 -8.27
N SER A 62 -3.45 6.45 -8.57
CA SER A 62 -4.08 7.77 -8.63
C SER A 62 -4.46 8.29 -7.23
N THR A 63 -4.78 7.38 -6.32
CA THR A 63 -5.24 7.69 -4.96
C THR A 63 -4.70 6.68 -3.95
N VAL A 64 -4.71 7.06 -2.67
CA VAL A 64 -4.39 6.14 -1.56
C VAL A 64 -5.29 4.90 -1.58
N ASP A 65 -6.58 5.05 -1.91
CA ASP A 65 -7.50 3.91 -2.03
C ASP A 65 -7.05 2.92 -3.12
N SER A 66 -6.65 3.41 -4.30
CA SER A 66 -6.16 2.53 -5.39
C SER A 66 -4.88 1.77 -5.01
N PHE A 67 -4.03 2.39 -4.19
CA PHE A 67 -2.84 1.73 -3.66
C PHE A 67 -3.20 0.65 -2.64
N ILE A 68 -4.12 0.95 -1.70
CA ILE A 68 -4.61 -0.04 -0.72
C ILE A 68 -5.24 -1.24 -1.41
N GLU A 69 -6.09 -1.01 -2.42
CA GLU A 69 -6.74 -2.07 -3.19
C GLU A 69 -5.72 -2.97 -3.88
N TYR A 70 -4.68 -2.39 -4.47
CA TYR A 70 -3.58 -3.15 -5.05
C TYR A 70 -2.86 -4.03 -4.01
N VAL A 71 -2.50 -3.47 -2.85
CA VAL A 71 -1.83 -4.22 -1.78
C VAL A 71 -2.72 -5.35 -1.26
N ILE A 72 -4.01 -5.09 -1.04
CA ILE A 72 -4.96 -6.13 -0.60
C ILE A 72 -5.11 -7.22 -1.66
N GLY A 73 -5.17 -6.86 -2.95
CA GLY A 73 -5.19 -7.82 -4.05
C GLY A 73 -3.97 -8.76 -4.03
N LYS A 74 -2.78 -8.22 -3.78
CA LYS A 74 -1.55 -9.01 -3.62
C LYS A 74 -1.63 -9.97 -2.42
N LEU A 75 -2.17 -9.52 -1.29
CA LEU A 75 -2.32 -10.37 -0.10
C LEU A 75 -3.31 -11.52 -0.30
N ILE A 76 -4.41 -11.27 -1.02
CA ILE A 76 -5.42 -12.31 -1.32
C ILE A 76 -4.86 -13.35 -2.29
N ASN A 77 -4.16 -12.90 -3.34
CA ASN A 77 -3.59 -13.77 -4.37
C ASN A 77 -2.32 -14.53 -3.90
N LYS A 78 -1.90 -14.33 -2.64
CA LYS A 78 -0.79 -15.05 -2.02
C LYS A 78 -1.17 -16.46 -1.53
N ASN A 79 -2.45 -16.83 -1.61
CA ASN A 79 -2.97 -18.15 -1.25
C ASN A 79 -3.14 -19.06 -2.46
#